data_AF-A0A8H5G346-F1
#
_entry.id   AF-A0A8H5G346-F1
#
_cell.length_a   1.000
_cell.length_b   1.000
_cell.length_c   1.000
_cell.angle_alpha   90.00
_cell.angle_beta   90.00
_cell.angle_gamma   90.00
#
_symmetry.space_group_name_H-M   'P 1'
#
loop_
_entity.id
_entity.type
_entity.pdbx_description
1 polymer ?
#
loop_
_entity_poly.entity_id
_entity_poly.type
_entity_poly.pdbx_seq_one_letter_code
_entity_poly.pdbx_strand_id
1 'polypeptide(L)'
;MEPTYPPQTKSLSEGRSEMSTGEAHRYGFAKSAVDSESGMPSVYEHASHPALNRSAGGRQRQEANAARTFYHSLSWTLGFKEKYSLLLFIVFGGALFGFCLARAFMMNPKIMREQTTPGDFRWFNLKMDKIPYFWHIYTTIIGGLIVSLQFLPVIRRQYILVHRLNGYLSLLLLIPGNIAGAIVARRSFGGEINQQVAYYLLGIMITFALLMGFANVKKETRSHRRWMLRGVVYFAVPILPRPMILISRAILTKIGSYWSVWRCDEVLYVLQSTESLSQLFPQCVANSTDPTNSPLSVAVHASDHEGDLGKSSGDRIVHGMCLWISMLISVVGVEIYIRKTETANYNRQGFVLEPKESELA
;
A
#
# COMPACT_ATOMS: atom_id res chain seq x y z
N MET A 1 -12.65 51.57 14.47
CA MET A 1 -13.95 51.03 14.00
C MET A 1 -13.89 49.54 14.22
N GLU A 2 -14.56 49.10 15.27
CA GLU A 2 -14.57 47.74 15.81
C GLU A 2 -15.87 47.08 15.33
N PRO A 3 -15.86 45.84 14.80
CA PRO A 3 -17.10 45.21 14.35
C PRO A 3 -17.84 44.57 15.53
N THR A 4 -19.02 45.11 15.81
CA THR A 4 -20.04 44.64 16.75
C THR A 4 -20.73 43.36 16.23
N TYR A 5 -20.77 42.31 17.05
CA TYR A 5 -21.61 41.13 16.84
C TYR A 5 -23.00 41.34 17.47
N PRO A 6 -24.10 40.88 16.85
CA PRO A 6 -25.41 40.82 17.49
C PRO A 6 -25.61 39.53 18.32
N PRO A 7 -26.54 39.53 19.31
CA PRO A 7 -26.57 38.55 20.39
C PRO A 7 -27.39 37.28 20.09
N GLN A 8 -27.06 36.22 20.83
CA GLN A 8 -27.80 34.96 20.92
C GLN A 8 -29.14 35.10 21.65
N THR A 9 -30.16 34.38 21.19
CA THR A 9 -31.33 34.01 22.01
C THR A 9 -31.42 32.51 22.19
N LYS A 10 -31.55 32.10 23.46
CA LYS A 10 -31.71 30.74 24.00
C LYS A 10 -33.18 30.37 24.20
N SER A 11 -33.38 29.05 24.40
CA SER A 11 -34.42 28.36 25.19
C SER A 11 -35.63 27.84 24.42
N LEU A 12 -36.26 26.69 24.73
CA LEU A 12 -36.06 25.56 25.66
C LEU A 12 -37.21 24.56 25.36
N SER A 13 -36.98 23.25 25.47
CA SER A 13 -37.92 22.21 26.00
C SER A 13 -37.39 20.83 25.57
N GLU A 14 -36.68 20.07 26.41
CA GLU A 14 -37.24 19.16 27.44
C GLU A 14 -38.44 18.32 27.00
N GLY A 15 -38.19 17.01 26.89
CA GLY A 15 -39.19 15.96 26.68
C GLY A 15 -38.59 14.61 27.03
N ARG A 16 -38.77 14.19 28.29
CA ARG A 16 -38.40 12.90 28.87
C ARG A 16 -39.67 12.06 29.04
N SER A 17 -39.67 10.81 28.58
CA SER A 17 -40.62 9.72 28.91
C SER A 17 -40.00 8.42 28.39
N GLU A 18 -39.35 7.62 29.23
CA GLU A 18 -39.89 6.42 29.88
C GLU A 18 -40.37 5.28 28.96
N MET A 19 -39.52 4.24 28.92
CA MET A 19 -39.78 2.81 29.19
C MET A 19 -41.01 2.12 28.58
N SER A 20 -40.75 1.14 27.70
CA SER A 20 -41.50 -0.13 27.69
C SER A 20 -40.63 -1.29 27.21
N THR A 21 -40.73 -2.36 27.97
CA THR A 21 -40.11 -3.69 27.90
C THR A 21 -40.75 -4.61 26.87
N GLY A 22 -40.02 -5.67 26.47
CA GLY A 22 -40.49 -6.84 25.71
C GLY A 22 -39.87 -6.91 24.31
N GLU A 23 -39.30 -8.00 23.80
CA GLU A 23 -39.32 -9.41 24.15
C GLU A 23 -38.01 -10.07 23.71
N ALA A 24 -37.63 -11.10 24.47
CA ALA A 24 -36.51 -11.98 24.19
C ALA A 24 -36.98 -13.16 23.33
N HIS A 25 -36.25 -13.49 22.27
CA HIS A 25 -36.29 -14.84 21.67
C HIS A 25 -34.94 -15.54 21.86
N ARG A 26 -34.88 -16.30 22.96
CA ARG A 26 -33.97 -17.42 23.18
C ARG A 26 -34.50 -18.62 22.38
N TYR A 27 -33.66 -19.26 21.58
CA TYR A 27 -33.81 -20.68 21.28
C TYR A 27 -32.66 -21.44 21.95
N GLY A 28 -33.02 -22.20 22.98
CA GLY A 28 -32.15 -23.13 23.67
C GLY A 28 -32.31 -24.54 23.12
N PHE A 29 -31.19 -25.27 23.12
CA PHE A 29 -31.01 -26.65 23.56
C PHE A 29 -32.15 -27.67 23.37
N ALA A 30 -31.81 -28.77 22.69
CA ALA A 30 -32.05 -30.09 23.25
C ALA A 30 -31.01 -31.11 22.73
N LYS A 31 -30.40 -31.82 23.69
CA LYS A 31 -29.49 -32.95 23.53
C LYS A 31 -30.09 -34.05 24.41
N SER A 32 -30.38 -35.23 23.84
CA SER A 32 -30.52 -36.53 24.51
C SER A 32 -30.88 -37.54 23.41
N ALA A 33 -30.19 -38.64 23.11
CA ALA A 33 -29.64 -39.75 23.90
C ALA A 33 -30.43 -41.03 23.53
N VAL A 34 -29.71 -42.14 23.30
CA VAL A 34 -30.08 -43.54 23.65
C VAL A 34 -31.12 -44.17 22.68
N ASP A 35 -30.98 -45.37 22.08
CA ASP A 35 -30.23 -46.60 22.35
C ASP A 35 -30.20 -47.55 21.11
N SER A 36 -29.31 -48.55 21.14
CA SER A 36 -29.47 -50.00 20.78
C SER A 36 -30.44 -50.40 19.64
N GLU A 37 -30.23 -51.34 18.70
CA GLU A 37 -29.47 -52.60 18.59
C GLU A 37 -29.78 -53.14 17.17
N SER A 38 -28.83 -53.68 16.39
CA SER A 38 -28.78 -55.11 15.99
C SER A 38 -28.95 -55.38 14.46
N GLY A 39 -28.10 -56.26 13.91
CA GLY A 39 -28.48 -57.28 12.89
C GLY A 39 -28.59 -56.95 11.39
N MET A 40 -27.46 -56.99 10.67
CA MET A 40 -27.13 -57.69 9.39
C MET A 40 -28.23 -58.44 8.56
N PRO A 41 -27.97 -58.81 7.27
CA PRO A 41 -27.80 -58.00 6.05
C PRO A 41 -28.75 -58.45 4.90
N SER A 42 -28.94 -57.66 3.83
CA SER A 42 -29.37 -58.23 2.53
C SER A 42 -29.01 -57.35 1.34
N VAL A 43 -28.42 -58.02 0.36
CA VAL A 43 -27.98 -57.59 -0.96
C VAL A 43 -29.20 -57.36 -1.85
N TYR A 44 -29.31 -56.22 -2.55
CA TYR A 44 -29.77 -56.18 -3.93
C TYR A 44 -29.15 -55.02 -4.71
N GLU A 45 -28.63 -55.42 -5.85
CA GLU A 45 -27.92 -54.69 -6.88
C GLU A 45 -28.92 -53.99 -7.81
N HIS A 46 -28.74 -52.69 -8.06
CA HIS A 46 -29.32 -52.04 -9.23
C HIS A 46 -28.30 -51.08 -9.83
N ALA A 47 -27.76 -51.50 -10.98
CA ALA A 47 -26.88 -50.72 -11.82
C ALA A 47 -27.67 -49.60 -12.54
N SER A 48 -27.18 -48.37 -12.42
CA SER A 48 -27.53 -47.27 -13.32
C SER A 48 -26.26 -46.49 -13.67
N HIS A 49 -26.00 -46.42 -14.98
CA HIS A 49 -24.84 -45.80 -15.64
C HIS A 49 -24.46 -44.39 -15.14
N PRO A 50 -23.15 -44.08 -15.00
CA PRO A 50 -22.68 -42.70 -14.92
C PRO A 50 -21.84 -42.36 -16.17
N ALA A 51 -22.45 -41.69 -17.15
CA ALA A 51 -21.69 -41.07 -18.24
C ALA A 51 -22.32 -39.73 -18.58
N LEU A 52 -21.82 -38.66 -17.95
CA LEU A 52 -21.73 -37.26 -18.42
C LEU A 52 -21.67 -36.29 -17.23
N ASN A 53 -20.55 -36.26 -16.51
CA ASN A 53 -20.14 -35.05 -15.76
C ASN A 53 -18.65 -35.01 -15.37
N ARG A 54 -17.77 -35.75 -16.08
CA ARG A 54 -16.34 -35.90 -15.71
C ARG A 54 -15.40 -34.88 -16.34
N SER A 55 -15.82 -34.09 -17.33
CA SER A 55 -14.90 -33.23 -18.09
C SER A 55 -14.62 -31.88 -17.43
N ALA A 56 -15.60 -31.25 -16.77
CA ALA A 56 -15.41 -29.95 -16.12
C ALA A 56 -14.54 -30.03 -14.84
N GLY A 57 -14.81 -31.04 -13.99
CA GLY A 57 -14.02 -31.30 -12.79
C GLY A 57 -12.60 -31.81 -13.08
N GLY A 58 -12.39 -32.50 -14.22
CA GLY A 58 -11.07 -32.96 -14.64
C GLY A 58 -10.13 -31.82 -15.05
N ARG A 59 -10.65 -30.83 -15.79
CA ARG A 59 -9.88 -29.68 -16.27
C ARG A 59 -9.51 -28.72 -15.14
N GLN A 60 -10.45 -28.37 -14.26
CA GLN A 60 -10.17 -27.58 -13.05
C GLN A 60 -9.18 -28.27 -12.11
N ARG A 61 -9.30 -29.60 -11.94
CA ARG A 61 -8.40 -30.37 -11.09
C ARG A 61 -7.02 -30.54 -11.73
N GLN A 62 -6.92 -30.66 -13.06
CA GLN A 62 -5.65 -30.62 -13.79
C GLN A 62 -4.97 -29.26 -13.73
N GLU A 63 -5.70 -28.16 -13.91
CA GLU A 63 -5.17 -26.79 -13.81
C GLU A 63 -4.70 -26.48 -12.39
N ALA A 64 -5.48 -26.87 -11.36
CA ALA A 64 -5.06 -26.76 -9.96
C ALA A 64 -3.81 -27.62 -9.66
N ASN A 65 -3.70 -28.81 -10.25
CA ASN A 65 -2.54 -29.68 -10.10
C ASN A 65 -1.30 -29.16 -10.86
N ALA A 66 -1.50 -28.56 -12.04
CA ALA A 66 -0.44 -27.94 -12.84
C ALA A 66 0.11 -26.68 -12.14
N ALA A 67 -0.79 -25.79 -11.68
CA ALA A 67 -0.42 -24.61 -10.91
C ALA A 67 0.31 -25.00 -9.61
N ARG A 68 -0.15 -26.05 -8.92
CA ARG A 68 0.50 -26.58 -7.72
C ARG A 68 1.89 -27.18 -8.02
N THR A 69 2.04 -27.88 -9.14
CA THR A 69 3.32 -28.47 -9.56
C THR A 69 4.32 -27.39 -9.96
N PHE A 70 3.88 -26.37 -10.70
CA PHE A 70 4.68 -25.18 -11.02
C PHE A 70 5.09 -24.43 -9.75
N TYR A 71 4.17 -24.22 -8.80
CA TYR A 71 4.45 -23.59 -7.52
C TYR A 71 5.52 -24.35 -6.72
N HIS A 72 5.42 -25.68 -6.65
CA HIS A 72 6.41 -26.52 -5.97
C HIS A 72 7.77 -26.52 -6.67
N SER A 73 7.79 -26.56 -8.00
CA SER A 73 9.01 -26.44 -8.81
C SER A 73 9.69 -25.09 -8.60
N LEU A 74 8.93 -23.99 -8.67
CA LEU A 74 9.44 -22.64 -8.42
C LEU A 74 9.91 -22.45 -6.98
N SER A 75 9.18 -23.01 -6.00
CA SER A 75 9.57 -23.01 -4.58
C SER A 75 10.91 -23.72 -4.37
N TRP A 76 11.11 -24.87 -5.02
CA TRP A 76 12.35 -25.63 -4.93
C TRP A 76 13.52 -24.90 -5.59
N THR A 77 13.33 -24.39 -6.83
CA THR A 77 14.36 -23.65 -7.57
C THR A 77 14.76 -22.34 -6.89
N LEU A 78 13.81 -21.65 -6.26
CA LEU A 78 14.06 -20.45 -5.46
C LEU A 78 14.46 -20.77 -4.01
N GLY A 79 14.56 -22.05 -3.63
CA GLY A 79 15.06 -22.48 -2.31
C GLY A 79 14.11 -22.23 -1.13
N PHE A 80 12.84 -21.90 -1.39
CA PHE A 80 11.79 -21.81 -0.39
C PHE A 80 11.37 -23.23 0.04
N LYS A 81 11.56 -23.53 1.33
CA LYS A 81 11.17 -24.83 1.91
C LYS A 81 9.74 -24.84 2.48
N GLU A 82 9.16 -23.67 2.73
CA GLU A 82 7.81 -23.52 3.30
C GLU A 82 6.85 -22.88 2.31
N LYS A 83 5.63 -23.42 2.20
CA LYS A 83 4.59 -22.95 1.28
C LYS A 83 4.21 -21.49 1.50
N TYR A 84 4.26 -20.98 2.74
CA TYR A 84 3.91 -19.60 3.03
C TYR A 84 4.99 -18.60 2.58
N SER A 85 6.27 -19.01 2.61
CA SER A 85 7.39 -18.12 2.30
C SER A 85 7.46 -17.71 0.83
N LEU A 86 7.06 -18.60 -0.11
CA LEU A 86 7.04 -18.27 -1.54
C LEU A 86 5.87 -17.32 -1.88
N LEU A 87 4.66 -17.56 -1.36
CA LEU A 87 3.53 -16.66 -1.55
C LEU A 87 3.84 -15.26 -1.01
N LEU A 88 4.47 -15.18 0.16
CA LEU A 88 4.88 -13.92 0.78
C LEU A 88 6.00 -13.22 0.00
N PHE A 89 6.96 -13.98 -0.55
CA PHE A 89 7.95 -13.43 -1.48
C PHE A 89 7.29 -12.85 -2.73
N ILE A 90 6.30 -13.54 -3.32
CA ILE A 90 5.56 -13.06 -4.48
C ILE A 90 4.76 -11.78 -4.15
N VAL A 91 4.06 -11.77 -3.00
CA VAL A 91 3.20 -10.64 -2.61
C VAL A 91 4.00 -9.40 -2.23
N PHE A 92 5.09 -9.52 -1.47
CA PHE A 92 5.84 -8.35 -1.02
C PHE A 92 7.08 -8.05 -1.88
N GLY A 93 7.90 -9.08 -2.18
CA GLY A 93 9.08 -8.93 -3.03
C GLY A 93 8.72 -8.83 -4.51
N GLY A 94 7.81 -9.69 -4.98
CA GLY A 94 7.35 -9.69 -6.37
C GLY A 94 6.53 -8.46 -6.74
N ALA A 95 5.65 -7.98 -5.84
CA ALA A 95 4.92 -6.73 -6.08
C ALA A 95 5.85 -5.52 -6.12
N LEU A 96 6.84 -5.44 -5.22
CA LEU A 96 7.85 -4.36 -5.27
C LEU A 96 8.67 -4.43 -6.56
N PHE A 97 9.15 -5.62 -6.93
CA PHE A 97 9.90 -5.82 -8.18
C PHE A 97 9.07 -5.42 -9.41
N GLY A 98 7.84 -5.94 -9.52
CA GLY A 98 6.94 -5.63 -10.63
C GLY A 98 6.56 -4.16 -10.69
N PHE A 99 6.36 -3.51 -9.54
CA PHE A 99 6.11 -2.09 -9.46
C PHE A 99 7.31 -1.26 -9.94
N CYS A 100 8.52 -1.57 -9.46
CA CYS A 100 9.73 -0.87 -9.90
C CYS A 100 10.00 -1.10 -11.39
N LEU A 101 9.72 -2.30 -11.91
CA LEU A 101 9.83 -2.59 -13.34
C LEU A 101 8.82 -1.79 -14.16
N ALA A 102 7.55 -1.76 -13.75
CA ALA A 102 6.52 -0.94 -14.39
C ALA A 102 6.84 0.56 -14.33
N ARG A 103 7.50 1.01 -13.26
CA ARG A 103 7.93 2.40 -13.10
C ARG A 103 9.29 2.72 -13.71
N ALA A 104 10.04 1.75 -14.22
CA ALA A 104 11.32 1.99 -14.88
C ALA A 104 11.20 2.99 -16.06
N PHE A 105 10.05 3.01 -16.74
CA PHE A 105 9.77 4.00 -17.78
C PHE A 105 9.75 5.46 -17.29
N MET A 106 9.49 5.71 -16.00
CA MET A 106 9.59 7.06 -15.41
C MET A 106 11.02 7.59 -15.33
N MET A 107 12.03 6.77 -15.62
CA MET A 107 13.40 7.25 -15.80
C MET A 107 13.58 8.01 -17.13
N ASN A 108 12.59 8.01 -18.03
CA ASN A 108 12.55 8.94 -19.16
C ASN A 108 11.90 10.27 -18.72
N PRO A 109 12.56 11.43 -18.85
CA PRO A 109 12.02 12.73 -18.42
C PRO A 109 10.65 13.10 -19.04
N LYS A 110 10.36 12.65 -20.28
CA LYS A 110 9.07 12.90 -20.92
C LYS A 110 7.96 12.11 -20.24
N ILE A 111 8.18 10.80 -20.05
CA ILE A 111 7.22 9.90 -19.39
C ILE A 111 7.06 10.28 -17.91
N MET A 112 8.14 10.72 -17.27
CA MET A 112 8.11 11.25 -15.90
C MET A 112 7.10 12.39 -15.76
N ARG A 113 7.11 13.34 -16.69
CA ARG A 113 6.13 14.44 -16.73
C ARG A 113 4.71 13.93 -16.95
N GLU A 114 4.52 13.05 -17.93
CA GLU A 114 3.20 12.50 -18.30
C GLU A 114 2.56 11.64 -17.20
N GLN A 115 3.37 10.91 -16.42
CA GLN A 115 2.89 10.04 -15.34
C GLN A 115 2.82 10.72 -13.97
N THR A 116 3.23 11.98 -13.87
CA THR A 116 3.05 12.79 -12.65
C THR A 116 1.63 13.33 -12.63
N THR A 117 1.01 13.35 -11.44
CA THR A 117 -0.31 13.96 -11.26
C THR A 117 -0.32 15.38 -11.85
N PRO A 118 -1.24 15.71 -12.77
CA PRO A 118 -1.34 17.04 -13.35
C PRO A 118 -1.37 18.12 -12.26
N GLY A 119 -0.56 19.17 -12.40
CA GLY A 119 -0.36 20.21 -11.39
C GLY A 119 0.96 20.07 -10.66
N ASP A 120 1.26 18.89 -10.11
CA ASP A 120 2.45 18.69 -9.26
C ASP A 120 3.77 18.92 -10.02
N PHE A 121 3.81 18.56 -11.31
CA PHE A 121 5.02 18.75 -12.13
C PHE A 121 5.40 20.23 -12.29
N ARG A 122 4.46 21.18 -12.11
CA ARG A 122 4.77 22.62 -12.05
C ARG A 122 5.78 22.94 -10.96
N TRP A 123 5.67 22.27 -9.81
CA TRP A 123 6.58 22.41 -8.69
C TRP A 123 7.85 21.60 -8.92
N PHE A 124 7.73 20.35 -9.35
CA PHE A 124 8.89 19.48 -9.56
C PHE A 124 9.80 19.91 -10.72
N ASN A 125 9.34 20.77 -11.62
CA ASN A 125 10.21 21.34 -12.65
C ASN A 125 11.05 22.53 -12.15
N LEU A 126 10.76 23.08 -10.95
CA LEU A 126 11.55 24.14 -10.34
C LEU A 126 12.90 23.60 -9.85
N LYS A 127 13.95 24.44 -9.92
CA LYS A 127 15.35 24.03 -9.63
C LYS A 127 15.51 23.30 -8.29
N MET A 128 14.79 23.73 -7.24
CA MET A 128 14.91 23.17 -5.89
C MET A 128 14.26 21.79 -5.76
N ASP A 129 13.12 21.56 -6.40
CA ASP A 129 12.35 20.32 -6.27
C ASP A 129 12.70 19.30 -7.36
N LYS A 130 13.28 19.75 -8.48
CA LYS A 130 13.68 18.91 -9.61
C LYS A 130 14.75 17.88 -9.26
N ILE A 131 15.78 18.31 -8.53
CA ILE A 131 16.89 17.45 -8.12
C ILE A 131 16.42 16.31 -7.22
N PRO A 132 15.73 16.57 -6.09
CA PRO A 132 15.26 15.49 -5.22
C PRO A 132 14.21 14.62 -5.90
N TYR A 133 13.35 15.18 -6.77
CA TYR A 133 12.39 14.38 -7.54
C TYR A 133 13.07 13.37 -8.48
N PHE A 134 14.08 13.82 -9.24
CA PHE A 134 14.89 12.95 -10.09
C PHE A 134 15.62 11.89 -9.27
N TRP A 135 16.31 12.32 -8.20
CA TRP A 135 17.03 11.41 -7.31
C TRP A 135 16.13 10.34 -6.71
N HIS A 136 14.95 10.74 -6.21
CA HIS A 136 13.95 9.83 -5.68
C HIS A 136 13.59 8.76 -6.71
N ILE A 137 13.17 9.15 -7.92
CA ILE A 137 12.74 8.20 -8.95
C ILE A 137 13.86 7.20 -9.28
N TYR A 138 15.07 7.67 -9.60
CA TYR A 138 16.15 6.79 -10.05
C TYR A 138 16.61 5.84 -8.96
N THR A 139 16.88 6.37 -7.76
CA THR A 139 17.43 5.55 -6.67
C THR A 139 16.38 4.58 -6.11
N THR A 140 15.10 4.96 -6.06
CA THR A 140 14.05 4.06 -5.57
C THR A 140 13.68 2.96 -6.56
N ILE A 141 13.69 3.24 -7.87
CA ILE A 141 13.47 2.21 -8.90
C ILE A 141 14.64 1.21 -8.90
N ILE A 142 15.87 1.68 -9.03
CA ILE A 142 17.04 0.80 -9.07
C ILE A 142 17.17 0.06 -7.73
N GLY A 143 17.06 0.78 -6.62
CA GLY A 143 17.08 0.23 -5.26
C GLY A 143 16.00 -0.83 -5.02
N GLY A 144 14.77 -0.59 -5.48
CA GLY A 144 13.65 -1.51 -5.34
C GLY A 144 13.82 -2.80 -6.16
N LEU A 145 14.39 -2.71 -7.37
CA LEU A 145 14.72 -3.89 -8.16
C LEU A 145 15.80 -4.75 -7.48
N ILE A 146 16.88 -4.13 -7.01
CA ILE A 146 18.00 -4.87 -6.41
C ILE A 146 17.67 -5.41 -5.01
N VAL A 147 16.86 -4.70 -4.22
CA VAL A 147 16.45 -5.17 -2.89
C VAL A 147 15.52 -6.38 -2.98
N SER A 148 14.78 -6.51 -4.06
CA SER A 148 13.94 -7.70 -4.30
C SER A 148 14.79 -8.98 -4.39
N LEU A 149 16.02 -8.89 -4.91
CA LEU A 149 16.96 -10.00 -4.95
C LEU A 149 17.45 -10.42 -3.55
N GLN A 150 17.36 -9.54 -2.53
CA GLN A 150 17.77 -9.86 -1.16
C GLN A 150 16.95 -10.95 -0.51
N PHE A 151 15.70 -11.10 -0.95
CA PHE A 151 14.77 -12.05 -0.37
C PHE A 151 14.83 -13.43 -1.02
N LEU A 152 15.68 -13.63 -2.04
CA LEU A 152 15.91 -14.93 -2.66
C LEU A 152 16.76 -15.82 -1.75
N PRO A 153 16.19 -16.92 -1.19
CA PRO A 153 16.91 -17.83 -0.31
C PRO A 153 18.15 -18.46 -0.94
N VAL A 154 18.13 -18.71 -2.26
CA VAL A 154 19.27 -19.25 -3.01
C VAL A 154 20.48 -18.33 -2.91
N ILE A 155 20.29 -17.04 -3.16
CA ILE A 155 21.38 -16.05 -3.13
C ILE A 155 21.99 -16.00 -1.73
N ARG A 156 21.15 -15.98 -0.69
CA ARG A 156 21.64 -15.97 0.70
C ARG A 156 22.40 -17.24 1.08
N ARG A 157 21.97 -18.42 0.61
CA ARG A 157 22.54 -19.71 1.01
C ARG A 157 23.80 -20.08 0.24
N GLN A 158 23.85 -19.77 -1.06
CA GLN A 158 24.92 -20.19 -1.96
C GLN A 158 25.87 -19.04 -2.32
N TYR A 159 25.40 -17.79 -2.32
CA TYR A 159 26.14 -16.62 -2.79
C TYR A 159 26.18 -15.50 -1.73
N ILE A 160 26.69 -15.82 -0.54
CA ILE A 160 26.67 -14.90 0.61
C ILE A 160 27.38 -13.56 0.36
N LEU A 161 28.47 -13.55 -0.42
CA LEU A 161 29.19 -12.33 -0.78
C LEU A 161 28.32 -11.41 -1.64
N VAL A 162 27.61 -11.97 -2.61
CA VAL A 162 26.65 -11.24 -3.47
C VAL A 162 25.51 -10.66 -2.63
N HIS A 163 24.95 -11.45 -1.70
CA HIS A 163 23.93 -10.97 -0.77
C HIS A 163 24.40 -9.73 0.03
N ARG A 164 25.62 -9.79 0.58
CA ARG A 164 26.20 -8.68 1.35
C ARG A 164 26.45 -7.43 0.51
N LEU A 165 27.10 -7.56 -0.65
CA LEU A 165 27.39 -6.42 -1.53
C LEU A 165 26.10 -5.77 -2.04
N ASN A 166 25.15 -6.59 -2.49
CA ASN A 166 23.84 -6.11 -2.90
C ASN A 166 23.10 -5.43 -1.74
N GLY A 167 23.36 -5.85 -0.49
CA GLY A 167 22.69 -5.32 0.69
C GLY A 167 23.16 -3.90 0.99
N TYR A 168 24.48 -3.68 0.94
CA TYR A 168 25.05 -2.34 1.06
C TYR A 168 24.63 -1.42 -0.09
N LEU A 169 24.60 -1.93 -1.32
CA LEU A 169 24.12 -1.16 -2.48
C LEU A 169 22.65 -0.78 -2.32
N SER A 170 21.81 -1.70 -1.83
CA SER A 170 20.39 -1.41 -1.53
C SER A 170 20.26 -0.29 -0.49
N LEU A 171 21.03 -0.34 0.61
CA LEU A 171 21.00 0.72 1.62
C LEU A 171 21.47 2.07 1.07
N LEU A 172 22.54 2.06 0.27
CA LEU A 172 23.10 3.26 -0.35
C LEU A 172 22.13 3.94 -1.33
N LEU A 173 21.26 3.18 -2.00
CA LEU A 173 20.24 3.74 -2.89
C LEU A 173 18.96 4.12 -2.15
N LEU A 174 18.45 3.23 -1.30
CA LEU A 174 17.13 3.40 -0.68
C LEU A 174 17.11 4.50 0.38
N ILE A 175 18.18 4.70 1.16
CA ILE A 175 18.20 5.75 2.20
C ILE A 175 18.17 7.16 1.56
N PRO A 176 19.08 7.53 0.63
CA PRO A 176 19.01 8.82 -0.05
C PRO A 176 17.73 8.98 -0.88
N GLY A 177 17.27 7.92 -1.55
CA GLY A 177 16.02 7.94 -2.30
C GLY A 177 14.79 8.23 -1.43
N ASN A 178 14.76 7.69 -0.21
CA ASN A 178 13.72 7.95 0.76
C ASN A 178 13.78 9.40 1.29
N ILE A 179 14.97 9.92 1.58
CA ILE A 179 15.17 11.33 1.98
C ILE A 179 14.71 12.27 0.85
N ALA A 180 15.11 12.00 -0.39
CA ALA A 180 14.69 12.76 -1.55
C ALA A 180 13.16 12.71 -1.74
N GLY A 181 12.54 11.56 -1.52
CA GLY A 181 11.08 11.41 -1.52
C GLY A 181 10.40 12.24 -0.45
N ALA A 182 10.95 12.29 0.76
CA ALA A 182 10.43 13.13 1.84
C ALA A 182 10.50 14.63 1.48
N ILE A 183 11.57 15.10 0.84
CA ILE A 183 11.66 16.49 0.37
C ILE A 183 10.55 16.81 -0.63
N VAL A 184 10.34 15.92 -1.60
CA VAL A 184 9.31 16.04 -2.65
C VAL A 184 7.90 15.99 -2.07
N ALA A 185 7.69 15.21 -0.99
CA ALA A 185 6.39 15.03 -0.35
C ALA A 185 5.73 16.34 0.11
N ARG A 186 6.52 17.41 0.35
CA ARG A 186 6.00 18.75 0.68
C ARG A 186 5.03 19.29 -0.39
N ARG A 187 5.21 18.88 -1.64
CA ARG A 187 4.45 19.38 -2.80
C ARG A 187 3.70 18.29 -3.58
N SER A 188 3.95 17.02 -3.29
CA SER A 188 3.18 15.92 -3.89
C SER A 188 1.70 16.06 -3.59
N PHE A 189 0.86 15.79 -4.58
CA PHE A 189 -0.60 15.84 -4.53
C PHE A 189 -1.10 17.12 -3.83
N GLY A 190 -0.63 18.28 -4.28
CA GLY A 190 -1.02 19.59 -3.73
C GLY A 190 -0.40 19.96 -2.39
N GLY A 191 0.39 19.06 -1.78
CA GLY A 191 1.05 19.34 -0.51
C GLY A 191 0.10 19.42 0.67
N GLU A 192 -0.98 18.66 0.68
CA GLU A 192 -1.89 18.62 1.84
C GLU A 192 -1.17 18.12 3.10
N ILE A 193 -1.41 18.78 4.24
CA ILE A 193 -0.74 18.47 5.51
C ILE A 193 -0.97 17.02 5.92
N ASN A 194 -2.19 16.49 5.73
CA ASN A 194 -2.53 15.10 6.01
C ASN A 194 -1.57 14.12 5.31
N GLN A 195 -1.32 14.37 4.04
CA GLN A 195 -0.42 13.55 3.24
C GLN A 195 1.05 13.78 3.59
N GLN A 196 1.46 15.04 3.82
CA GLN A 196 2.83 15.36 4.21
C GLN A 196 3.23 14.58 5.47
N VAL A 197 2.38 14.60 6.50
CA VAL A 197 2.64 13.88 7.76
C VAL A 197 2.73 12.38 7.51
N ALA A 198 1.86 11.80 6.69
CA ALA A 198 1.93 10.39 6.33
C ALA A 198 3.26 10.02 5.66
N TYR A 199 3.73 10.81 4.69
CA TYR A 199 5.01 10.59 4.03
C TYR A 199 6.21 10.81 4.94
N TYR A 200 6.19 11.83 5.81
CA TYR A 200 7.27 12.08 6.75
C TYR A 200 7.39 10.96 7.77
N LEU A 201 6.27 10.50 8.33
CA LEU A 201 6.27 9.36 9.24
C LEU A 201 6.78 8.10 8.53
N LEU A 202 6.27 7.81 7.33
CA LEU A 202 6.74 6.68 6.53
C LEU A 202 8.24 6.77 6.25
N GLY A 203 8.73 7.94 5.88
CA GLY A 203 10.14 8.21 5.63
C GLY A 203 11.02 7.95 6.86
N ILE A 204 10.59 8.40 8.05
CA ILE A 204 11.27 8.12 9.31
C ILE A 204 11.29 6.61 9.60
N MET A 205 10.15 5.94 9.46
CA MET A 205 10.03 4.50 9.71
C MET A 205 10.94 3.67 8.80
N ILE A 206 10.99 3.99 7.50
CA ILE A 206 11.88 3.35 6.53
C ILE A 206 13.33 3.57 6.93
N THR A 207 13.75 4.83 7.11
CA THR A 207 15.14 5.17 7.43
C THR A 207 15.58 4.50 8.73
N PHE A 208 14.76 4.58 9.78
CA PHE A 208 15.04 3.96 11.06
C PHE A 208 15.19 2.44 10.93
N ALA A 209 14.27 1.76 10.24
CA ALA A 209 14.35 0.32 10.03
C ALA A 209 15.60 -0.09 9.25
N LEU A 210 15.98 0.65 8.20
CA LEU A 210 17.18 0.38 7.42
C LEU A 210 18.47 0.60 8.23
N LEU A 211 18.53 1.66 9.04
CA LEU A 211 19.67 1.93 9.92
C LEU A 211 19.81 0.87 11.03
N MET A 212 18.70 0.47 11.64
CA MET A 212 18.70 -0.61 12.63
C MET A 212 19.09 -1.96 12.00
N GLY A 213 18.64 -2.22 10.77
CA GLY A 213 19.07 -3.38 9.99
C GLY A 213 20.58 -3.37 9.75
N PHE A 214 21.14 -2.24 9.33
CA PHE A 214 22.58 -2.08 9.13
C PHE A 214 23.39 -2.26 10.42
N ALA A 215 22.97 -1.61 11.51
CA ALA A 215 23.65 -1.69 12.81
C ALA A 215 23.73 -3.12 13.37
N ASN A 216 22.74 -3.97 13.05
CA ASN A 216 22.67 -5.35 13.53
C ASN A 216 23.30 -6.37 12.57
N VAL A 217 23.79 -5.96 11.38
CA VAL A 217 24.27 -6.91 10.35
C VAL A 217 25.42 -7.79 10.82
N LYS A 218 26.29 -7.26 11.69
CA LYS A 218 27.42 -7.98 12.30
C LYS A 218 27.16 -8.43 13.74
N LYS A 219 26.14 -7.89 14.40
CA LYS A 219 25.84 -8.15 15.82
C LYS A 219 24.88 -9.32 15.98
N GLU A 220 23.67 -9.14 15.47
CA GLU A 220 22.58 -10.10 15.61
C GLU A 220 21.85 -10.26 14.27
N THR A 221 22.20 -11.31 13.54
CA THR A 221 21.63 -11.57 12.21
C THR A 221 20.10 -11.77 12.23
N ARG A 222 19.54 -12.24 13.36
CA ARG A 222 18.09 -12.33 13.59
C ARG A 222 17.45 -10.95 13.67
N SER A 223 18.00 -10.05 14.50
CA SER A 223 17.54 -8.66 14.59
C SER A 223 17.67 -7.94 13.25
N HIS A 224 18.82 -8.10 12.57
CA HIS A 224 19.03 -7.60 11.21
C HIS A 224 17.91 -8.03 10.26
N ARG A 225 17.56 -9.33 10.22
CA ARG A 225 16.47 -9.83 9.38
C ARG A 225 15.13 -9.15 9.69
N ARG A 226 14.78 -9.03 10.98
CA ARG A 226 13.51 -8.40 11.41
C ARG A 226 13.43 -6.94 10.94
N TRP A 227 14.51 -6.19 11.11
CA TRP A 227 14.58 -4.78 10.68
C TRP A 227 14.59 -4.60 9.16
N MET A 228 15.32 -5.43 8.42
CA MET A 228 15.31 -5.37 6.95
C MET A 228 13.95 -5.71 6.36
N LEU A 229 13.21 -6.65 6.95
CA LEU A 229 11.83 -6.96 6.55
C LEU A 229 10.90 -5.77 6.74
N ARG A 230 10.97 -5.11 7.90
CA ARG A 230 10.22 -3.86 8.15
C ARG A 230 10.56 -2.80 7.12
N GLY A 231 11.86 -2.54 6.91
CA GLY A 231 12.33 -1.53 5.97
C GLY A 231 11.77 -1.72 4.57
N VAL A 232 11.81 -2.96 4.04
CA VAL A 232 11.31 -3.24 2.68
C VAL A 232 9.79 -3.19 2.60
N VAL A 233 9.06 -3.70 3.60
CA VAL A 233 7.59 -3.61 3.61
C VAL A 233 7.13 -2.16 3.71
N TYR A 234 7.78 -1.35 4.55
CA TYR A 234 7.50 0.09 4.65
C TYR A 234 7.81 0.81 3.34
N PHE A 235 8.93 0.46 2.70
CA PHE A 235 9.29 1.02 1.39
C PHE A 235 8.28 0.66 0.30
N ALA A 236 7.64 -0.50 0.40
CA ALA A 236 6.58 -0.94 -0.52
C ALA A 236 5.20 -0.33 -0.22
N VAL A 237 5.01 0.41 0.87
CA VAL A 237 3.72 1.03 1.24
C VAL A 237 3.10 1.85 0.09
N PRO A 238 3.83 2.70 -0.67
CA PRO A 238 3.23 3.50 -1.75
C PRO A 238 2.63 2.71 -2.92
N ILE A 239 2.75 1.38 -2.94
CA ILE A 239 2.13 0.50 -3.92
C ILE A 239 0.64 0.30 -3.60
N LEU A 240 0.29 0.08 -2.33
CA LEU A 240 -1.07 -0.23 -1.88
C LEU A 240 -2.09 0.91 -2.08
N PRO A 241 -1.75 2.19 -1.86
CA PRO A 241 -2.69 3.29 -2.07
C PRO A 241 -3.20 3.40 -3.49
N ARG A 242 -2.46 2.92 -4.50
CA ARG A 242 -2.81 3.15 -5.91
C ARG A 242 -4.17 2.58 -6.32
N PRO A 243 -4.46 1.28 -6.14
CA PRO A 243 -5.81 0.78 -6.38
C PRO A 243 -6.85 1.43 -5.46
N MET A 244 -6.48 1.78 -4.22
CA MET A 244 -7.40 2.43 -3.27
C MET A 244 -7.81 3.83 -3.72
N ILE A 245 -6.89 4.60 -4.31
CA ILE A 245 -7.13 5.94 -4.85
C ILE A 245 -8.12 5.87 -6.00
N LEU A 246 -7.97 4.91 -6.93
CA LEU A 246 -8.89 4.71 -8.05
C LEU A 246 -10.33 4.44 -7.55
N ILE A 247 -10.47 3.57 -6.54
CA ILE A 247 -11.77 3.25 -5.95
C ILE A 247 -12.34 4.46 -5.20
N SER A 248 -11.51 5.12 -4.39
CA SER A 248 -11.95 6.26 -3.56
C SER A 248 -12.38 7.44 -4.42
N ARG A 249 -11.67 7.73 -5.52
CA ARG A 249 -12.05 8.78 -6.48
C ARG A 249 -13.36 8.49 -7.19
N ALA A 250 -13.60 7.24 -7.59
CA ALA A 250 -14.87 6.86 -8.17
C ALA A 250 -16.04 7.09 -7.19
N ILE A 251 -15.83 6.80 -5.90
CA ILE A 251 -16.80 7.08 -4.84
C ILE A 251 -16.99 8.59 -4.66
N LEU A 252 -15.91 9.37 -4.54
CA LEU A 252 -16.00 10.84 -4.39
C LEU A 252 -16.75 11.48 -5.56
N THR A 253 -16.47 11.05 -6.79
CA THR A 253 -17.13 11.53 -8.00
C THR A 253 -18.64 11.27 -7.96
N LYS A 254 -19.07 10.15 -7.38
CA LYS A 254 -20.51 9.85 -7.19
C LYS A 254 -21.16 10.69 -6.10
N ILE A 255 -20.41 11.10 -5.08
CA ILE A 255 -20.92 11.99 -4.03
C ILE A 255 -21.02 13.43 -4.55
N GLY A 256 -20.03 13.91 -5.29
CA GLY A 256 -20.06 15.22 -5.97
C GLY A 256 -20.03 16.45 -5.05
N SER A 257 -19.62 16.29 -3.79
CA SER A 257 -19.58 17.38 -2.80
C SER A 257 -18.17 17.74 -2.31
N TYR A 258 -17.13 17.19 -2.94
CA TYR A 258 -15.75 17.32 -2.48
C TYR A 258 -14.96 18.30 -3.34
N TRP A 259 -14.18 19.15 -2.68
CA TRP A 259 -13.39 20.19 -3.30
C TRP A 259 -12.00 20.23 -2.67
N SER A 260 -10.97 20.45 -3.47
CA SER A 260 -9.61 20.64 -2.99
C SER A 260 -9.13 22.06 -3.33
N VAL A 261 -8.17 22.56 -2.56
CA VAL A 261 -7.62 23.92 -2.76
C VAL A 261 -6.44 23.86 -3.74
N TRP A 262 -6.43 24.77 -4.71
CA TRP A 262 -5.39 24.89 -5.74
C TRP A 262 -4.91 26.33 -5.83
N ARG A 263 -3.67 26.54 -6.28
CA ARG A 263 -3.22 27.88 -6.66
C ARG A 263 -3.57 28.20 -8.11
N CYS A 264 -3.84 29.46 -8.42
CA CYS A 264 -4.21 29.90 -9.75
C CYS A 264 -3.13 29.63 -10.81
N ASP A 265 -1.85 29.80 -10.45
CA ASP A 265 -0.71 29.46 -11.32
C ASP A 265 -0.65 27.96 -11.65
N GLU A 266 -1.04 27.12 -10.71
CA GLU A 266 -1.13 25.67 -10.87
C GLU A 266 -2.34 25.25 -11.71
N VAL A 267 -3.50 25.89 -11.51
CA VAL A 267 -4.69 25.67 -12.35
C VAL A 267 -4.38 26.04 -13.81
N LEU A 268 -3.74 27.19 -14.05
CA LEU A 268 -3.30 27.58 -15.39
C LEU A 268 -2.32 26.56 -15.99
N TYR A 269 -1.40 26.03 -15.17
CA TYR A 269 -0.48 24.99 -15.62
C TYR A 269 -1.20 23.70 -16.06
N VAL A 270 -2.34 23.36 -15.47
CA VAL A 270 -3.13 22.20 -15.90
C VAL A 270 -3.98 22.52 -17.13
N LEU A 271 -4.67 23.67 -17.13
CA LEU A 271 -5.57 24.07 -18.22
C LEU A 271 -4.84 24.45 -19.52
N GLN A 272 -3.60 24.94 -19.42
CA GLN A 272 -2.79 25.42 -20.56
C GLN A 272 -3.46 26.53 -21.39
N SER A 273 -4.51 27.16 -20.88
CA SER A 273 -5.30 28.20 -21.56
C SER A 273 -5.76 29.28 -20.58
N THR A 274 -5.46 30.55 -20.91
CA THR A 274 -5.91 31.72 -20.14
C THR A 274 -7.39 32.00 -20.34
N GLU A 275 -7.96 31.63 -21.49
CA GLU A 275 -9.40 31.74 -21.77
C GLU A 275 -10.19 30.76 -20.89
N SER A 276 -9.76 29.50 -20.81
CA SER A 276 -10.40 28.52 -19.94
C SER A 276 -10.25 28.89 -18.46
N LEU A 277 -9.11 29.48 -18.08
CA LEU A 277 -8.91 29.99 -16.73
C LEU A 277 -9.87 31.13 -16.38
N SER A 278 -10.07 32.10 -17.28
CA SER A 278 -10.96 33.25 -17.02
C SER A 278 -12.44 32.85 -16.98
N GLN A 279 -12.84 31.85 -17.77
CA GLN A 279 -14.21 31.33 -17.79
C GLN A 279 -14.54 30.50 -16.53
N LEU A 280 -13.64 29.62 -16.10
CA LEU A 280 -13.88 28.68 -14.99
C LEU A 280 -13.51 29.28 -13.62
N PHE A 281 -12.47 30.14 -13.57
CA PHE A 281 -11.93 30.72 -12.35
C PHE A 281 -11.64 32.22 -12.54
N PRO A 282 -12.68 33.06 -12.74
CA PRO A 282 -12.49 34.49 -13.04
C PRO A 282 -11.67 35.22 -11.97
N GLN A 283 -11.76 34.79 -10.70
CA GLN A 283 -10.95 35.32 -9.59
C GLN A 283 -9.44 35.19 -9.81
N CYS A 284 -8.97 34.21 -10.60
CA CYS A 284 -7.55 34.03 -10.89
C CYS A 284 -6.98 35.09 -11.85
N VAL A 285 -7.84 35.77 -12.61
CA VAL A 285 -7.44 36.77 -13.62
C VAL A 285 -7.81 38.18 -13.18
N ALA A 286 -8.91 38.35 -12.43
CA ALA A 286 -9.49 39.65 -12.09
C ALA A 286 -8.50 40.65 -11.46
N ASN A 287 -7.57 40.18 -10.62
CA ASN A 287 -6.61 41.01 -9.88
C ASN A 287 -5.14 40.62 -10.13
N SER A 288 -4.85 39.91 -11.22
CA SER A 288 -3.50 39.41 -11.51
C SER A 288 -2.94 40.00 -12.80
N THR A 289 -1.81 40.71 -12.69
CA THR A 289 -1.05 41.19 -13.86
C THR A 289 -0.26 40.07 -14.53
N ASP A 290 0.08 39.00 -13.79
CA ASP A 290 0.76 37.81 -14.29
C ASP A 290 0.07 36.53 -13.76
N PRO A 291 -0.86 35.93 -14.53
CA PRO A 291 -1.53 34.68 -14.17
C PRO A 291 -0.57 33.49 -13.98
N THR A 292 0.65 33.53 -14.53
CA THR A 292 1.62 32.42 -14.47
C THR A 292 2.33 32.28 -13.12
N ASN A 293 2.21 33.31 -12.27
CA ASN A 293 2.81 33.37 -10.94
C ASN A 293 1.82 33.91 -9.89
N SER A 294 0.52 33.72 -10.10
CA SER A 294 -0.51 34.16 -9.16
C SER A 294 -0.55 33.27 -7.91
N PRO A 295 -0.31 33.81 -6.69
CA PRO A 295 -0.34 33.04 -5.45
C PRO A 295 -1.75 32.82 -4.91
N LEU A 296 -2.78 33.40 -5.54
CA LEU A 296 -4.17 33.25 -5.13
C LEU A 296 -4.59 31.78 -5.19
N SER A 297 -5.40 31.35 -4.23
CA SER A 297 -5.93 29.99 -4.18
C SER A 297 -7.43 29.94 -4.42
N VAL A 298 -7.87 28.88 -5.11
CA VAL A 298 -9.26 28.62 -5.50
C VAL A 298 -9.64 27.19 -5.16
N ALA A 299 -10.93 26.95 -4.90
CA ALA A 299 -11.46 25.62 -4.74
C ALA A 299 -11.72 24.99 -6.12
N VAL A 300 -11.30 23.74 -6.30
CA VAL A 300 -11.49 22.95 -7.52
C VAL A 300 -12.26 21.69 -7.15
N HIS A 301 -13.33 21.40 -7.88
CA HIS A 301 -14.17 20.25 -7.62
C HIS A 301 -13.43 18.94 -7.89
N ALA A 302 -13.62 17.95 -7.04
CA ALA A 302 -13.01 16.64 -7.15
C ALA A 302 -13.94 15.67 -7.89
N SER A 303 -13.69 15.49 -9.20
CA SER A 303 -14.54 14.69 -10.07
C SER A 303 -13.75 14.09 -11.23
N ASP A 304 -13.92 12.79 -11.48
CA ASP A 304 -13.33 12.12 -12.64
C ASP A 304 -13.97 12.55 -13.97
N HIS A 305 -15.11 13.26 -13.93
CA HIS A 305 -15.84 13.75 -15.10
C HIS A 305 -15.36 15.14 -15.58
N GLU A 306 -14.49 15.82 -14.83
CA GLU A 306 -14.09 17.21 -15.08
C GLU A 306 -12.64 17.35 -15.59
N GLY A 307 -12.26 16.43 -16.48
CA GLY A 307 -10.93 16.43 -17.11
C GLY A 307 -9.80 16.21 -16.10
N ASP A 308 -8.59 16.62 -16.48
CA ASP A 308 -7.38 16.38 -15.68
C ASP A 308 -7.36 17.19 -14.38
N LEU A 309 -7.96 18.39 -14.39
CA LEU A 309 -8.03 19.26 -13.22
C LEU A 309 -8.93 18.62 -12.13
N GLY A 310 -10.12 18.16 -12.49
CA GLY A 310 -11.03 17.48 -11.54
C GLY A 310 -10.47 16.14 -11.05
N LYS A 311 -9.85 15.36 -11.95
CA LYS A 311 -9.18 14.09 -11.61
C LYS A 311 -8.05 14.28 -10.62
N SER A 312 -7.18 15.26 -10.86
CA SER A 312 -6.09 15.61 -9.94
C SER A 312 -6.63 16.12 -8.61
N SER A 313 -7.70 16.93 -8.61
CA SER A 313 -8.36 17.37 -7.37
C SER A 313 -8.85 16.16 -6.55
N GLY A 314 -9.45 15.17 -7.22
CA GLY A 314 -9.80 13.88 -6.62
C GLY A 314 -8.61 13.14 -6.02
N ASP A 315 -7.48 13.06 -6.74
CA ASP A 315 -6.25 12.45 -6.23
C ASP A 315 -5.77 13.12 -4.94
N ARG A 316 -5.74 14.47 -4.89
CA ARG A 316 -5.28 15.23 -3.71
C ARG A 316 -6.04 14.86 -2.44
N ILE A 317 -7.36 14.83 -2.53
CA ILE A 317 -8.23 14.59 -1.37
C ILE A 317 -8.06 13.16 -0.83
N VAL A 318 -8.01 12.16 -1.70
CA VAL A 318 -8.03 10.75 -1.24
C VAL A 318 -6.65 10.22 -0.88
N HIS A 319 -5.58 10.80 -1.43
CA HIS A 319 -4.25 10.18 -1.38
C HIS A 319 -3.75 10.04 0.07
N GLY A 320 -3.88 11.09 0.88
CA GLY A 320 -3.47 11.04 2.29
C GLY A 320 -4.16 9.93 3.08
N MET A 321 -5.49 9.82 2.96
CA MET A 321 -6.27 8.77 3.60
C MET A 321 -5.83 7.37 3.17
N CYS A 322 -5.72 7.14 1.85
CA CYS A 322 -5.29 5.86 1.30
C CYS A 322 -3.88 5.47 1.76
N LEU A 323 -2.97 6.46 1.89
CA LEU A 323 -1.62 6.26 2.39
C LEU A 323 -1.59 5.84 3.86
N TRP A 324 -2.38 6.48 4.72
CA TRP A 324 -2.51 6.10 6.14
C TRP A 324 -3.02 4.68 6.31
N ILE A 325 -4.10 4.32 5.62
CA ILE A 325 -4.67 2.96 5.71
C ILE A 325 -3.66 1.93 5.21
N SER A 326 -3.00 2.21 4.09
CA SER A 326 -1.97 1.32 3.53
C SER A 326 -0.80 1.13 4.49
N MET A 327 -0.35 2.21 5.14
CA MET A 327 0.71 2.14 6.14
C MET A 327 0.30 1.27 7.33
N LEU A 328 -0.92 1.43 7.85
CA LEU A 328 -1.42 0.60 8.95
C LEU A 328 -1.48 -0.89 8.57
N ILE A 329 -2.00 -1.21 7.38
CA ILE A 329 -2.05 -2.58 6.86
C ILE A 329 -0.64 -3.16 6.77
N SER A 330 0.31 -2.41 6.23
CA SER A 330 1.71 -2.85 6.09
C SER A 330 2.42 -3.05 7.42
N VAL A 331 2.20 -2.17 8.41
CA VAL A 331 2.78 -2.29 9.76
C VAL A 331 2.25 -3.53 10.47
N VAL A 332 0.93 -3.71 10.50
CA VAL A 332 0.33 -4.90 11.13
C VAL A 332 0.75 -6.16 10.38
N GLY A 333 0.73 -6.12 9.04
CA GLY A 333 1.09 -7.24 8.19
C GLY A 333 2.54 -7.72 8.41
N VAL A 334 3.51 -6.80 8.50
CA VAL A 334 4.91 -7.18 8.71
C VAL A 334 5.17 -7.75 10.10
N GLU A 335 4.50 -7.26 11.14
CA GLU A 335 4.66 -7.83 12.49
C GLU A 335 4.06 -9.23 12.60
N ILE A 336 2.87 -9.45 12.02
CA ILE A 336 2.28 -10.79 11.93
C ILE A 336 3.22 -11.73 11.18
N TYR A 337 3.81 -11.26 10.08
CA TYR A 337 4.74 -12.05 9.27
C TYR A 337 6.03 -12.41 10.05
N ILE A 338 6.63 -11.44 10.74
CA ILE A 338 7.84 -11.68 11.51
C ILE A 338 7.58 -12.73 12.59
N ARG A 339 6.49 -12.61 13.36
CA ARG A 339 6.12 -13.57 14.41
C ARG A 339 5.86 -14.98 13.85
N LYS A 340 5.13 -15.09 12.74
CA LYS A 340 4.85 -16.39 12.11
C LYS A 340 6.08 -17.07 11.51
N THR A 341 7.04 -16.29 11.03
CA THR A 341 8.29 -16.82 10.45
C THR A 341 9.41 -16.94 11.45
N GLU A 342 9.15 -16.68 12.73
CA GLU A 342 10.14 -16.75 13.80
C GLU A 342 10.50 -18.19 14.13
N THR A 343 9.49 -19.06 14.27
CA THR A 343 9.60 -20.50 14.57
C THR A 343 10.39 -21.27 13.52
N ALA A 344 10.22 -20.92 12.24
CA ALA A 344 10.98 -21.46 11.11
C ALA A 344 12.49 -21.21 11.19
N ASN A 345 12.94 -20.28 12.06
CA ASN A 345 14.36 -20.01 12.28
C ASN A 345 14.97 -20.77 13.46
N TYR A 346 14.18 -21.42 14.32
CA TYR A 346 14.71 -22.21 15.44
C TYR A 346 15.08 -23.63 15.01
N ASN A 347 14.38 -24.19 14.02
CA ASN A 347 14.61 -25.56 13.56
C ASN A 347 15.12 -25.56 12.11
N ARG A 348 16.34 -26.04 11.88
CA ARG A 348 16.89 -26.27 10.54
C ARG A 348 17.14 -27.77 10.36
N GLN A 349 16.36 -28.41 9.48
CA GLN A 349 16.49 -29.85 9.17
C GLN A 349 16.40 -30.76 10.40
N GLY A 350 15.49 -30.48 11.34
CA GLY A 350 15.34 -31.28 12.57
C GLY A 350 16.37 -30.97 13.66
N PHE A 351 17.30 -30.05 13.41
CA PHE A 351 18.23 -29.56 14.43
C PHE A 351 17.74 -28.22 14.99
N VAL A 352 17.69 -28.15 16.32
CA VAL A 352 17.49 -26.92 17.09
C VAL A 352 18.77 -26.09 16.94
N LEU A 353 18.67 -24.91 16.31
CA LEU A 353 19.81 -24.01 16.12
C LEU A 353 20.20 -23.31 17.42
N GLU A 354 19.22 -23.02 18.28
CA GLU A 354 19.37 -22.56 19.67
C GLU A 354 18.11 -22.98 20.45
N PRO A 355 18.23 -23.49 21.69
CA PRO A 355 17.08 -23.82 22.53
C PRO A 355 16.23 -22.57 22.77
N LYS A 356 14.91 -22.73 22.88
CA LYS A 356 14.08 -21.63 23.37
C LYS A 356 14.47 -21.31 24.82
N GLU A 357 14.37 -20.05 25.25
CA GLU A 357 14.55 -19.71 26.67
C GLU A 357 13.59 -20.51 27.58
N SER A 358 12.43 -20.91 27.06
CA SER A 358 11.48 -21.81 27.73
C SER A 358 11.94 -23.28 27.83
N GLU A 359 13.02 -23.66 27.17
CA GLU A 359 13.65 -24.99 27.22
C GLU A 359 14.94 -24.97 28.04
N LEU A 360 15.38 -23.79 28.50
CA LEU A 360 16.54 -23.58 29.37
C LEU A 360 16.15 -23.28 30.83
N ALA A 361 14.85 -23.26 31.12
CA ALA A 361 14.25 -23.18 32.45
C ALA A 361 13.53 -24.50 32.75
#